data_AF-A0A4Y7PJE9-F1
#
_entry.id   AF-A0A4Y7PJE9-F1
#
_cell.length_a   1.000
_cell.length_b   1.000
_cell.length_c   1.000
_cell.angle_alpha   90.00
_cell.angle_beta   90.00
_cell.angle_gamma   90.00
#
_symmetry.space_group_name_H-M   'P 1'
#
loop_
_entity.id
_entity.type
_entity.pdbx_description
1 polymer ?
#
loop_
_entity_poly.entity_id
_entity_poly.type
_entity_poly.pdbx_seq_one_letter_code
_entity_poly.pdbx_strand_id
1 'polypeptide(L)'
;MLDEYSEATEALREAQSQFQQIGNKMGAVQCLKSLGDIHSALNEYPAATETLQEAQSQFQQIGDKLGAAQCLQSLGNIHKVLNKFSEAIEMFTEAQSLYEKIGKQKSAEYCSQQINFIH
;
A
#
# COMPACT_ATOMS: atom_id res chain seq x y z
N MET A 1 -8.90 12.96 16.46
CA MET A 1 -8.88 11.76 15.59
C MET A 1 -9.32 12.08 14.17
N LEU A 2 -10.59 12.39 13.86
CA LEU A 2 -10.98 12.78 12.48
C LEU A 2 -10.28 14.06 11.98
N ASP A 3 -10.15 15.07 12.85
CA ASP A 3 -9.46 16.33 12.51
C ASP A 3 -7.96 16.12 12.22
N GLU A 4 -7.30 15.22 12.96
CA GLU A 4 -5.87 14.90 12.78
C GLU A 4 -5.61 14.15 11.46
N TYR A 5 -6.55 13.30 11.01
CA TYR A 5 -6.46 12.65 9.70
C TYR A 5 -6.71 13.64 8.56
N SER A 6 -7.57 14.64 8.76
CA SER A 6 -7.77 15.72 7.78
C SER A 6 -6.48 16.51 7.58
N GLU A 7 -5.85 16.97 8.67
CA GLU A 7 -4.56 17.67 8.62
C GLU A 7 -3.46 16.81 7.99
N ALA A 8 -3.38 15.53 8.34
CA ALA A 8 -2.39 14.60 7.78
C ALA A 8 -2.57 14.38 6.27
N THR A 9 -3.82 14.25 5.80
CA THR A 9 -4.08 14.06 4.36
C THR A 9 -3.77 15.32 3.55
N GLU A 10 -4.07 16.51 4.08
CA GLU A 10 -3.70 17.77 3.44
C GLU A 10 -2.17 17.94 3.36
N ALA A 11 -1.46 17.72 4.46
CA ALA A 11 0.00 17.80 4.51
C ALA A 11 0.66 16.80 3.53
N LEU A 12 0.12 15.58 3.41
CA LEU A 12 0.62 14.57 2.48
C LEU A 12 0.37 14.96 1.01
N ARG A 13 -0.79 15.57 0.70
CA ARG A 13 -1.08 16.07 -0.66
C ARG A 13 -0.17 17.23 -1.04
N GLU A 14 0.09 18.15 -0.11
CA GLU A 14 1.05 19.24 -0.33
C GLU A 14 2.46 18.69 -0.55
N ALA A 15 2.92 17.79 0.32
CA ALA A 15 4.23 17.15 0.19
C ALA A 15 4.37 16.38 -1.13
N GLN A 16 3.33 15.64 -1.55
CA GLN A 16 3.30 14.96 -2.84
C GLN A 16 3.51 15.96 -3.99
N SER A 17 2.80 17.09 -3.98
CA SER A 17 2.94 18.12 -5.02
C SER A 17 4.34 18.72 -5.03
N GLN A 18 4.91 19.03 -3.87
CA GLN A 18 6.27 19.55 -3.77
C GLN A 18 7.30 18.54 -4.29
N PHE A 19 7.17 17.25 -3.94
CA PHE A 19 8.04 16.20 -4.44
C PHE A 19 7.92 16.03 -5.97
N GLN A 20 6.72 16.13 -6.53
CA GLN A 20 6.52 16.12 -7.99
C GLN A 20 7.19 17.31 -8.67
N GLN A 21 7.07 18.52 -8.11
CA GLN A 21 7.67 19.74 -8.65
C GLN A 21 9.20 19.67 -8.72
N ILE A 22 9.84 19.07 -7.71
CA ILE A 22 11.30 18.89 -7.69
C ILE A 22 11.78 17.60 -8.38
N GLY A 23 10.86 16.84 -8.99
CA GLY A 23 11.18 15.59 -9.69
C GLY A 23 11.51 14.40 -8.78
N ASN A 24 11.27 14.49 -7.48
CA ASN A 24 11.46 13.39 -6.54
C ASN A 24 10.28 12.43 -6.59
N LYS A 25 10.31 11.52 -7.57
CA LYS A 25 9.26 10.49 -7.75
C LYS A 25 9.11 9.60 -6.52
N MET A 26 10.21 9.22 -5.86
CA MET A 26 10.15 8.36 -4.68
C MET A 26 9.37 9.00 -3.54
N GLY A 27 9.68 10.26 -3.20
CA GLY A 27 8.96 11.00 -2.16
C GLY A 27 7.48 11.16 -2.48
N ALA A 28 7.14 11.48 -3.74
CA ALA A 28 5.75 11.63 -4.17
C ALA A 28 4.95 10.32 -4.01
N VAL A 29 5.53 9.18 -4.38
CA VAL A 29 4.86 7.87 -4.27
C VAL A 29 4.75 7.42 -2.82
N GLN A 30 5.72 7.74 -1.97
CA GLN A 30 5.63 7.49 -0.53
C GLN A 30 4.46 8.26 0.10
N CYS A 31 4.26 9.53 -0.27
CA CYS A 31 3.09 10.30 0.16
C CYS A 31 1.78 9.65 -0.28
N LEU A 32 1.71 9.19 -1.54
CA LEU A 32 0.54 8.53 -2.08
C LEU A 32 0.21 7.23 -1.33
N LYS A 33 1.22 6.39 -1.05
CA LYS A 33 1.03 5.20 -0.22
C LYS A 33 0.47 5.56 1.17
N SER A 34 1.05 6.57 1.83
CA SER A 34 0.60 7.02 3.14
C SER A 34 -0.85 7.51 3.14
N LEU A 35 -1.28 8.21 2.07
CA LEU A 35 -2.69 8.59 1.89
C LEU A 35 -3.59 7.35 1.80
N GLY A 36 -3.18 6.33 1.04
CA GLY A 36 -3.91 5.07 0.94
C GLY A 36 -4.02 4.33 2.28
N ASP A 37 -2.94 4.29 3.06
CA ASP A 37 -2.94 3.69 4.39
C ASP A 37 -3.84 4.48 5.38
N ILE A 38 -3.91 5.81 5.27
CA ILE A 38 -4.83 6.65 6.06
C ILE A 38 -6.29 6.37 5.69
N HIS A 39 -6.62 6.35 4.39
CA HIS A 39 -7.97 5.99 3.94
C HIS A 39 -8.39 4.61 4.46
N SER A 40 -7.46 3.65 4.49
CA SER A 40 -7.71 2.33 5.07
C SER A 40 -8.01 2.40 6.57
N ALA A 41 -7.25 3.19 7.33
CA ALA A 41 -7.47 3.40 8.77
C ALA A 41 -8.81 4.10 9.09
N LEU A 42 -9.29 4.95 8.17
CA LEU A 42 -10.60 5.59 8.23
C LEU A 42 -11.76 4.69 7.75
N ASN A 43 -11.46 3.46 7.32
CA ASN A 43 -12.41 2.52 6.70
C ASN A 43 -12.98 3.01 5.36
N GLU A 44 -12.31 3.95 4.70
CA GLU A 44 -12.61 4.45 3.36
C GLU A 44 -12.02 3.51 2.32
N TYR A 45 -12.38 2.23 2.37
CA TYR A 45 -11.74 1.17 1.60
C TYR A 45 -11.71 1.39 0.08
N PRO A 46 -12.75 1.95 -0.57
CA PRO A 46 -12.68 2.26 -2.01
C PRO A 46 -11.57 3.26 -2.33
N ALA A 47 -11.48 4.38 -1.59
CA ALA A 47 -10.44 5.38 -1.77
C ALA A 47 -9.05 4.83 -1.44
N ALA A 48 -8.95 4.03 -0.38
CA ALA A 48 -7.71 3.35 -0.01
C ALA A 48 -7.21 2.42 -1.12
N THR A 49 -8.12 1.62 -1.70
CA THR A 49 -7.79 0.67 -2.77
C THR A 49 -7.27 1.38 -4.01
N GLU A 50 -7.99 2.39 -4.49
CA GLU A 50 -7.57 3.19 -5.65
C GLU A 50 -6.19 3.84 -5.43
N THR A 51 -6.03 4.49 -4.27
CA THR A 51 -4.79 5.20 -3.93
C THR A 51 -3.59 4.24 -3.80
N LEU A 52 -3.79 3.08 -3.16
CA LEU A 52 -2.72 2.07 -3.00
C LEU A 52 -2.38 1.37 -4.32
N GLN A 53 -3.35 1.16 -5.22
CA GLN A 53 -3.09 0.61 -6.56
C GLN A 53 -2.27 1.60 -7.40
N GLU A 54 -2.60 2.89 -7.34
CA GLU A 54 -1.81 3.92 -8.01
C GLU A 54 -0.37 3.96 -7.43
N ALA A 55 -0.22 3.94 -6.11
CA ALA A 55 1.10 3.90 -5.46
C ALA A 55 1.90 2.65 -5.84
N GLN A 56 1.25 1.48 -5.88
CA GLN A 56 1.86 0.22 -6.29
C GLN A 56 2.43 0.31 -7.71
N SER A 57 1.65 0.82 -8.66
CA SER A 57 2.05 0.97 -10.06
C SER A 57 3.23 1.95 -10.19
N GLN A 58 3.20 3.07 -9.47
CA GLN A 58 4.30 4.03 -9.50
C GLN A 58 5.57 3.48 -8.85
N PHE A 59 5.48 2.74 -7.74
CA PHE A 59 6.62 2.06 -7.14
C PHE A 59 7.26 1.04 -8.10
N GLN A 60 6.44 0.29 -8.83
CA GLN A 60 6.94 -0.62 -9.87
C GLN A 60 7.68 0.15 -10.99
N GLN A 61 7.11 1.26 -11.47
CA GLN A 61 7.72 2.09 -12.52
C GLN A 61 9.07 2.68 -12.12
N ILE A 62 9.27 3.02 -10.84
CA ILE A 62 10.55 3.53 -10.33
C ILE A 62 11.50 2.41 -9.83
N GLY A 63 11.09 1.14 -9.93
CA GLY A 63 11.89 -0.02 -9.56
C GLY A 63 11.95 -0.32 -8.06
N ASP A 64 11.11 0.34 -7.24
CA ASP A 64 11.03 0.08 -5.81
C ASP A 64 10.11 -1.12 -5.50
N LYS A 65 10.75 -2.30 -5.48
CA LYS A 65 10.08 -3.56 -5.15
C LYS A 65 9.57 -3.60 -3.69
N LEU A 66 10.22 -2.89 -2.77
CA LEU A 66 9.79 -2.86 -1.37
C LEU A 66 8.51 -2.05 -1.22
N GLY A 67 8.47 -0.85 -1.82
CA GLY A 67 7.28 -0.01 -1.85
C GLY A 67 6.08 -0.73 -2.50
N ALA A 68 6.29 -1.36 -3.66
CA ALA A 68 5.25 -2.13 -4.35
C ALA A 68 4.72 -3.29 -3.50
N ALA A 69 5.60 -4.06 -2.82
CA ALA A 69 5.20 -5.16 -1.95
C ALA A 69 4.37 -4.68 -0.75
N GLN A 70 4.73 -3.53 -0.16
CA GLN A 70 3.97 -2.94 0.93
C GLN A 70 2.58 -2.49 0.50
N CYS A 71 2.43 -1.90 -0.69
CA CYS A 71 1.12 -1.55 -1.23
C CYS A 71 0.24 -2.79 -1.43
N LEU A 72 0.79 -3.86 -2.03
CA LEU A 72 0.08 -5.13 -2.20
C LEU A 72 -0.33 -5.74 -0.85
N GLN A 73 0.53 -5.68 0.17
CA GLN A 73 0.19 -6.14 1.51
C GLN A 73 -0.97 -5.32 2.12
N SER A 74 -0.96 -3.99 1.99
CA SER A 74 -2.07 -3.12 2.44
C SER A 74 -3.37 -3.45 1.69
N LEU A 75 -3.30 -3.66 0.37
CA LEU A 75 -4.45 -4.08 -0.45
C LEU A 75 -5.01 -5.44 0.00
N GLY A 76 -4.14 -6.42 0.23
CA GLY A 76 -4.55 -7.74 0.75
C GLY A 76 -5.27 -7.65 2.09
N ASN A 77 -4.79 -6.79 3.00
CA ASN A 77 -5.47 -6.51 4.26
C ASN A 77 -6.87 -5.90 4.05
N ILE A 78 -7.00 -4.91 3.15
CA ILE A 78 -8.29 -4.29 2.83
C ILE A 78 -9.27 -5.31 2.25
N HIS A 79 -8.84 -6.09 1.26
CA HIS A 79 -9.67 -7.13 0.65
C HIS A 79 -10.14 -8.16 1.67
N LYS A 80 -9.26 -8.55 2.61
CA LYS A 80 -9.63 -9.45 3.72
C LYS A 80 -10.73 -8.86 4.60
N VAL A 81 -10.65 -7.58 4.96
CA VAL A 81 -11.69 -6.90 5.76
C VAL A 81 -13.01 -6.81 5.00
N LEU A 82 -12.96 -6.67 3.67
CA LEU A 82 -14.12 -6.67 2.79
C LEU A 82 -14.67 -8.09 2.48
N ASN A 83 -14.13 -9.15 3.09
CA ASN A 83 -14.44 -10.56 2.79
C ASN A 83 -14.23 -10.96 1.31
N LYS A 84 -13.35 -10.23 0.61
CA LYS A 84 -12.91 -10.51 -0.76
C LYS A 84 -11.68 -11.41 -0.73
N PHE A 85 -11.90 -12.66 -0.32
CA PHE A 85 -10.83 -13.59 0.02
C PHE A 85 -9.95 -13.99 -1.16
N SER A 86 -10.54 -14.17 -2.35
CA SER A 86 -9.78 -14.48 -3.56
C SER A 86 -8.81 -13.35 -3.92
N GLU A 87 -9.30 -12.11 -3.91
CA GLU A 87 -8.48 -10.92 -4.18
C GLU A 87 -7.43 -10.71 -3.08
N ALA A 88 -7.76 -10.98 -1.82
CA ALA A 88 -6.81 -10.91 -0.72
C ALA A 88 -5.65 -11.90 -0.90
N ILE A 89 -5.95 -13.16 -1.27
CA ILE A 89 -4.93 -14.19 -1.53
C ILE A 89 -4.02 -13.75 -2.68
N GLU A 90 -4.59 -13.22 -3.77
CA GLU A 90 -3.82 -12.73 -4.92
C GLU A 90 -2.83 -11.64 -4.50
N MET A 91 -3.31 -10.62 -3.79
CA MET A 91 -2.46 -9.52 -3.30
C MET A 91 -1.36 -9.99 -2.35
N PHE A 92 -1.67 -10.89 -1.40
CA PHE A 92 -0.65 -11.43 -0.49
C PHE A 92 0.36 -12.31 -1.22
N THR A 93 -0.05 -13.06 -2.24
CA THR A 93 0.84 -13.92 -3.04
C THR A 93 1.83 -13.07 -3.83
N GLU A 94 1.37 -12.00 -4.46
CA GLU A 94 2.24 -11.06 -5.16
C GLU A 94 3.21 -10.35 -4.20
N ALA A 95 2.71 -9.89 -3.05
CA ALA A 95 3.54 -9.26 -2.01
C ALA A 95 4.63 -10.23 -1.50
N GLN A 96 4.27 -11.49 -1.23
CA GLN A 96 5.20 -12.54 -0.82
C GLN A 96 6.32 -12.71 -1.85
N SER A 97 5.96 -12.88 -3.13
CA SER A 97 6.95 -13.05 -4.20
C SER A 97 7.93 -11.88 -4.29
N LEU A 98 7.45 -10.66 -4.11
CA LEU A 98 8.32 -9.48 -4.08
C LEU A 98 9.22 -9.46 -2.85
N TYR A 99 8.70 -9.75 -1.66
CA TYR A 99 9.47 -9.80 -0.43
C TYR A 99 10.58 -10.85 -0.48
N GLU A 100 10.30 -12.04 -1.03
CA GLU A 100 11.31 -13.09 -1.26
C GLU A 100 12.43 -12.62 -2.19
N LYS A 101 12.07 -11.99 -3.32
CA LYS A 101 13.04 -11.44 -4.30
C LYS A 101 13.98 -10.39 -3.71
N ILE A 102 13.56 -9.70 -2.64
CA ILE A 102 14.38 -8.68 -1.94
C ILE A 102 14.92 -9.15 -0.58
N GLY A 103 14.78 -10.44 -0.25
CA GLY A 103 15.31 -11.02 0.98
C GLY A 103 14.59 -10.60 2.27
N LYS A 104 13.34 -10.13 2.19
CA LYS A 104 12.52 -9.71 3.34
C LYS A 104 11.72 -10.90 3.89
N GLN A 105 12.42 -11.88 4.43
CA GLN A 105 11.86 -13.16 4.87
C GLN A 105 10.67 -13.01 5.84
N LYS A 106 10.79 -12.16 6.86
CA LYS A 106 9.70 -11.94 7.84
C LYS A 106 8.41 -11.39 7.19
N SER A 107 8.56 -10.54 6.17
CA SER A 107 7.42 -9.96 5.45
C SER A 107 6.79 -10.98 4.50
N ALA A 108 7.61 -11.84 3.87
CA ALA A 108 7.11 -12.97 3.09
C ALA A 108 6.33 -13.97 3.96
N GLU A 109 6.87 -14.33 5.14
CA GLU A 109 6.22 -15.19 6.12
C GLU A 109 4.89 -14.61 6.61
N TYR A 110 4.82 -13.30 6.85
CA TYR A 110 3.56 -12.63 7.16
C TYR A 110 2.52 -12.86 6.06
N CYS A 111 2.88 -12.67 4.80
CA CYS A 111 1.97 -12.88 3.67
C CYS A 111 1.49 -14.33 3.62
N SER A 112 2.39 -15.31 3.78
CA SER A 112 2.02 -16.73 3.84
C SER A 112 1.06 -17.05 4.99
N GLN A 113 1.28 -16.46 6.17
CA GLN A 113 0.37 -16.61 7.31
C GLN A 113 -1.02 -16.05 7.01
N GLN A 114 -1.10 -14.88 6.35
CA GLN A 114 -2.39 -14.29 5.97
C GLN A 114 -3.14 -15.16 4.95
N ILE A 115 -2.43 -15.70 3.95
CA ILE A 115 -3.02 -16.64 2.96
C ILE A 115 -3.59 -17.87 3.67
N ASN A 116 -2.82 -18.48 4.57
CA ASN A 116 -3.27 -19.67 5.31
C ASN A 116 -4.47 -19.41 6.23
N PHE A 117 -4.65 -18.18 6.72
CA PHE A 117 -5.79 -17.82 7.57
C PHE A 117 -7.09 -17.61 6.78
N ILE A 118 -6.99 -17.36 5.48
CA ILE A 118 -8.15 -17.15 4.60
C ILE A 118 -8.77 -18.49 4.14
N HIS A 119 -8.01 -19.58 4.23
CA HIS A 119 -8.48 -20.96 3.96
C HIS A 119 -9.08 -21.62 5.20
#